data_AF-A0A2V9SUC0-F1
#
_entry.id   AF-A0A2V9SUC0-F1
#
_cell.length_a   1.000
_cell.length_b   1.000
_cell.length_c   1.000
_cell.angle_alpha   90.00
_cell.angle_beta   90.00
_cell.angle_gamma   90.00
#
_symmetry.space_group_name_H-M   'P 1'
#
loop_
_entity.id
_entity.type
_entity.pdbx_description
1 polymer ?
#
loop_
_entity_poly.entity_id
_entity_poly.type
_entity_poly.pdbx_seq_one_letter_code
_entity_poly.pdbx_strand_id
1 'polypeptide(L)'
;MRTLAFVLSLFLFPPLLCAQQYDLVLAGGRVIDPETALDAIRNVGVTGGKIARISAEPLSGKRELNARGLVVAPGFIDLHQHGQEGVILYQV
;
A
#
# COMPACT_ATOMS: atom_id res chain seq x y z
N MET A 1 40.58 21.86 26.90
CA MET A 1 39.84 22.44 25.75
C MET A 1 39.71 21.47 24.56
N ARG A 2 39.66 20.14 24.77
CA ARG A 2 39.56 19.13 23.68
C ARG A 2 38.36 18.18 23.83
N THR A 3 37.60 18.28 24.91
CA THR A 3 36.42 17.45 25.19
C THR A 3 35.10 18.09 24.74
N LEU A 4 35.08 19.41 24.54
CA LEU A 4 33.86 20.15 24.16
C LEU A 4 33.47 19.95 22.69
N ALA A 5 34.42 19.61 21.81
CA ALA A 5 34.16 19.38 20.38
C ALA A 5 33.46 18.05 20.10
N PHE A 6 33.53 17.07 21.02
CA PHE A 6 32.95 15.74 20.80
C PHE A 6 31.44 15.70 21.11
N VAL A 7 30.99 16.53 22.04
CA VAL A 7 29.58 16.58 22.46
C VAL A 7 28.70 17.32 21.44
N LEU A 8 29.28 18.28 20.71
CA LEU A 8 28.56 19.06 19.69
C LEU A 8 28.31 18.29 18.38
N SER A 9 29.05 17.21 18.13
CA SER A 9 28.91 16.37 16.93
C SER A 9 27.66 15.48 16.97
N LEU A 10 27.13 15.18 18.16
CA LEU A 10 26.02 14.22 18.32
C LEU A 10 24.63 14.79 17.97
N PHE A 11 24.52 16.11 17.79
CA PHE A 11 23.26 16.78 17.43
C PHE A 11 23.09 17.07 15.93
N LEU A 12 24.08 16.74 15.10
CA LEU A 12 24.07 17.06 13.66
C LEU A 12 23.68 15.86 12.77
N PHE A 13 23.10 14.81 13.34
CA PHE A 13 22.48 13.73 12.55
C PHE A 13 20.96 13.84 12.70
N PRO A 14 20.25 14.44 11.72
CA PRO A 14 18.80 14.31 11.70
C PRO A 14 18.47 12.81 11.65
N PRO A 15 17.52 12.31 12.46
CA PRO A 15 17.05 10.95 12.27
C PRO A 15 16.54 10.88 10.82
N LEU A 16 17.15 10.00 10.03
CA LEU A 16 16.56 9.59 8.77
C LEU A 16 15.21 8.97 9.14
N LEU A 17 14.14 9.76 9.06
CA LEU A 17 12.79 9.23 9.05
C LEU A 17 12.67 8.45 7.74
N CYS A 18 13.06 7.18 7.79
CA CYS A 18 12.73 6.25 6.74
C CYS A 18 11.22 6.08 6.79
N ALA A 19 10.51 6.77 5.89
CA ALA A 19 9.15 6.40 5.57
C ALA A 19 9.17 4.92 5.18
N GLN A 20 8.33 4.10 5.80
CA GLN A 20 8.25 2.70 5.43
C GLN A 20 7.77 2.62 3.98
N GLN A 21 8.69 2.32 3.07
CA GLN A 21 8.40 2.33 1.64
C GLN A 21 7.74 1.01 1.27
N TYR A 22 6.44 1.06 0.97
CA TYR A 22 5.68 -0.09 0.50
C TYR A 22 6.06 -0.47 -0.94
N ASP A 23 5.82 -1.70 -1.37
CA ASP A 23 6.01 -2.08 -2.78
C ASP A 23 4.92 -1.46 -3.67
N LEU A 24 3.69 -1.39 -3.16
CA LEU A 24 2.53 -0.78 -3.81
C LEU A 24 1.69 -0.02 -2.78
N VAL A 25 1.18 1.15 -3.16
CA VAL A 25 0.14 1.87 -2.43
C VAL A 25 -1.08 2.08 -3.33
N LEU A 26 -2.26 1.74 -2.83
CA LEU A 26 -3.55 2.17 -3.37
C LEU A 26 -3.98 3.42 -2.60
N ALA A 27 -3.99 4.57 -3.25
CA ALA A 27 -4.16 5.87 -2.59
C ALA A 27 -5.60 6.40 -2.67
N GLY A 28 -6.20 6.69 -1.52
CA GLY A 28 -7.45 7.45 -1.39
C GLY A 28 -8.69 6.74 -1.92
N GLY A 29 -8.71 5.41 -1.98
CA GLY A 29 -9.88 4.64 -2.36
C GLY A 29 -10.85 4.43 -1.21
N ARG A 30 -12.13 4.14 -1.51
CA ARG A 30 -13.09 3.66 -0.51
C ARG A 30 -12.79 2.20 -0.21
N VAL A 31 -12.11 1.94 0.88
CA VAL A 31 -11.75 0.58 1.31
C VAL A 31 -12.95 -0.04 2.00
N ILE A 32 -13.34 -1.22 1.54
CA ILE A 32 -14.40 -2.05 2.13
C ILE A 32 -13.76 -3.32 2.69
N ASP A 33 -13.86 -3.53 3.99
CA ASP A 33 -13.47 -4.77 4.65
C ASP A 33 -14.62 -5.27 5.55
N PRO A 34 -15.36 -6.32 5.11
CA PRO A 34 -16.50 -6.85 5.85
C PRO A 34 -16.14 -7.43 7.22
N GLU A 35 -14.93 -7.97 7.41
CA GLU A 35 -14.53 -8.59 8.68
C GLU A 35 -14.49 -7.55 9.80
N THR A 36 -13.95 -6.37 9.49
CA THR A 36 -13.80 -5.27 10.44
C THR A 36 -14.92 -4.23 10.34
N ALA A 37 -15.90 -4.45 9.46
CA ALA A 37 -16.93 -3.48 9.08
C ALA A 37 -16.38 -2.12 8.61
N LEU A 38 -15.15 -2.10 8.08
CA LEU A 38 -14.54 -0.89 7.56
C LEU A 38 -15.18 -0.51 6.23
N ASP A 39 -15.69 0.71 6.17
CA ASP A 39 -16.20 1.36 4.97
C ASP A 39 -15.81 2.84 5.00
N ALA A 40 -14.62 3.15 4.47
CA ALA A 40 -14.10 4.51 4.52
C ALA A 40 -13.01 4.78 3.48
N ILE A 41 -12.75 6.07 3.23
CA ILE A 41 -11.61 6.50 2.40
C ILE A 41 -10.31 6.20 3.16
N ARG A 42 -9.44 5.39 2.55
CA ARG A 42 -8.17 4.94 3.13
C ARG A 42 -7.09 4.78 2.05
N ASN A 43 -5.86 4.61 2.51
CA ASN A 43 -4.72 4.18 1.72
C ASN A 43 -4.35 2.75 2.14
N VAL A 44 -4.02 1.90 1.16
CA VAL A 44 -3.61 0.50 1.40
C VAL A 44 -2.18 0.32 0.93
N GLY A 45 -1.28 0.02 1.86
CA GLY A 45 0.12 -0.31 1.59
C GLY A 45 0.33 -1.82 1.51
N VAL A 46 1.02 -2.28 0.47
CA VAL A 46 1.33 -3.69 0.20
C VAL A 46 2.84 -3.89 0.18
N THR A 47 3.32 -4.91 0.89
CA THR A 47 4.74 -5.32 0.91
C THR A 47 4.82 -6.83 0.75
N GLY A 48 5.67 -7.31 -0.16
CA GLY A 48 5.86 -8.75 -0.39
C GLY A 48 4.57 -9.48 -0.75
N GLY A 49 3.66 -8.82 -1.47
CA GLY A 49 2.35 -9.38 -1.86
C GLY A 49 1.32 -9.48 -0.75
N LYS A 50 1.58 -8.91 0.44
CA LYS A 50 0.64 -8.88 1.58
C LYS A 50 0.24 -7.45 1.91
N ILE A 51 -0.99 -7.26 2.37
CA ILE A 51 -1.42 -5.98 2.94
C ILE A 51 -0.60 -5.74 4.21
N ALA A 52 0.26 -4.73 4.17
CA ALA A 52 1.11 -4.36 5.30
C ALA A 52 0.46 -3.27 6.16
N ARG A 53 -0.38 -2.41 5.56
CA ARG A 53 -1.06 -1.34 6.30
C ARG A 53 -2.33 -0.86 5.59
N ILE A 54 -3.35 -0.55 6.39
CA ILE A 54 -4.50 0.27 5.99
C ILE A 54 -4.47 1.53 6.86
N SER A 55 -4.50 2.72 6.27
CA SER A 55 -4.26 3.98 6.99
C SER A 55 -5.12 5.11 6.45
N ALA A 56 -5.55 6.02 7.34
CA ALA A 56 -6.22 7.25 6.95
C ALA A 56 -5.23 8.29 6.43
N GLU A 57 -3.99 8.24 6.92
CA GLU A 57 -2.88 9.08 6.51
C GLU A 57 -2.31 8.63 5.16
N PRO A 58 -1.68 9.53 4.39
CA PRO A 58 -0.96 9.16 3.17
C PRO A 58 0.14 8.14 3.45
N LEU A 59 0.28 7.18 2.53
CA LEU A 59 1.37 6.21 2.50
C LEU A 59 2.20 6.45 1.24
N SER A 60 3.48 6.09 1.28
CA SER A 60 4.35 6.15 0.10
C SER A 60 4.89 4.78 -0.28
N GLY A 61 4.86 4.48 -1.58
CA GLY A 61 5.30 3.19 -2.12
C GLY A 61 6.21 3.35 -3.33
N LYS A 62 6.92 2.27 -3.70
CA LYS A 62 7.67 2.18 -4.96
C LYS A 62 6.76 2.38 -6.17
N ARG A 63 5.50 1.95 -6.05
CA ARG A 63 4.43 2.18 -7.01
C ARG A 63 3.21 2.72 -6.27
N GLU A 64 2.57 3.74 -6.83
CA GLU A 64 1.36 4.33 -6.27
C GLU A 64 0.26 4.35 -7.33
N LEU A 65 -0.93 3.87 -6.97
CA LEU A 65 -2.11 3.89 -7.83
C LEU A 65 -3.16 4.79 -7.18
N ASN A 66 -3.61 5.81 -7.91
CA ASN A 66 -4.70 6.68 -7.47
C ASN A 66 -6.03 5.94 -7.57
N ALA A 67 -6.66 5.66 -6.42
CA ALA A 67 -7.93 4.95 -6.32
C ALA A 67 -9.09 5.89 -5.93
N ARG A 68 -8.93 7.21 -6.02
CA ARG A 68 -10.00 8.17 -5.67
C ARG A 68 -11.23 7.94 -6.53
N GLY A 69 -12.39 7.95 -5.87
CA GLY A 69 -13.68 7.69 -6.52
C GLY A 69 -13.92 6.21 -6.86
N LEU A 70 -12.97 5.33 -6.57
CA LEU A 70 -13.09 3.88 -6.76
C LEU A 70 -13.23 3.16 -5.42
N VAL A 71 -13.71 1.93 -5.49
CA VAL A 71 -13.77 1.00 -4.36
C VAL A 71 -12.54 0.10 -4.37
N VAL A 72 -11.92 -0.06 -3.21
CA VAL A 72 -10.87 -1.05 -2.97
C VAL A 72 -11.48 -2.15 -2.10
N ALA A 73 -11.66 -3.33 -2.68
CA ALA A 73 -12.26 -4.48 -2.02
C ALA A 73 -11.29 -5.67 -2.05
N PRO A 74 -11.49 -6.69 -1.18
CA PRO A 74 -10.85 -7.98 -1.36
C PRO A 74 -11.13 -8.52 -2.77
N GLY A 75 -10.17 -9.28 -3.31
CA GLY A 75 -10.40 -10.00 -4.57
C GLY A 75 -11.58 -10.95 -4.42
N PHE A 76 -12.43 -11.01 -5.44
CA PHE A 76 -13.60 -11.88 -5.40
C PHE A 76 -13.19 -13.35 -5.48
N ILE A 77 -13.89 -14.17 -4.70
CA ILE A 77 -13.73 -15.63 -4.69
C ILE A 77 -14.93 -16.20 -5.43
N ASP A 78 -14.67 -16.77 -6.60
CA ASP A 78 -15.65 -17.56 -7.33
C ASP A 78 -15.54 -19.03 -6.90
N LEU A 79 -16.60 -19.56 -6.28
CA LEU A 79 -16.64 -20.93 -5.79
C LEU A 79 -17.10 -21.92 -6.86
N HIS A 80 -17.74 -21.46 -7.93
CA HIS A 80 -18.35 -22.35 -8.91
C HIS A 80 -18.47 -21.68 -10.28
N GLN A 81 -17.52 -22.02 -11.16
CA GLN A 81 -17.46 -21.57 -12.54
C GLN A 81 -17.59 -22.76 -13.48
N HIS A 82 -18.46 -22.65 -14.49
CA HIS A 82 -18.30 -23.41 -15.73
C HIS A 82 -17.54 -22.53 -16.70
N GLY A 83 -16.34 -22.96 -17.14
CA GLY A 83 -15.40 -22.15 -17.90
C GLY A 83 -16.06 -21.38 -19.04
N GLN A 84 -15.80 -20.08 -19.10
CA GLN A 84 -16.24 -19.26 -20.24
C GLN A 84 -15.41 -19.67 -21.46
N GLU A 85 -16.03 -20.36 -22.42
CA GLU A 85 -15.39 -20.61 -23.71
C GLU A 85 -15.22 -19.28 -24.45
N GLY A 86 -13.96 -18.93 -24.72
CA GLY A 86 -13.62 -17.68 -25.39
C GLY A 86 -12.12 -17.44 -25.61
N VAL A 87 -11.31 -18.49 -25.74
CA VAL A 87 -9.96 -18.38 -26.29
C VAL A 87 -9.99 -18.97 -27.69
N ILE A 88 -10.55 -18.24 -28.65
CA ILE A 88 -10.20 -18.45 -30.05
C ILE A 88 -9.00 -17.54 -30.32
N LEU A 89 -7.81 -18.09 -30.07
CA LEU A 89 -6.62 -17.55 -30.71
C LEU A 89 -6.77 -17.87 -32.20
N TYR A 90 -6.93 -16.84 -33.02
CA TYR A 90 -6.68 -16.97 -34.44
C TYR A 90 -5.21 -17.34 -34.61
N GLN A 91 -4.98 -18.62 -34.89
CA GLN A 91 -3.75 -19.10 -35.50
C GLN A 91 -4.07 -19.36 -36.98
N VAL A 92 -3.82 -18.35 -37.82
CA VAL A 92 -3.36 -18.51 -39.21
C VAL A 92 -2.43 -17.34 -39.52
#